data_AF-A0A210P845-F1
#
_entry.id   AF-A0A210P845-F1
#
_cell.length_a   1.000
_cell.length_b   1.000
_cell.length_c   1.000
_cell.angle_alpha   90.00
_cell.angle_beta   90.00
_cell.angle_gamma   90.00
#
_symmetry.space_group_name_H-M   'P 1'
#
loop_
_entity.id
_entity.type
_entity.pdbx_description
1 polymer ?
#
loop_
_entity_poly.entity_id
_entity_poly.type
_entity_poly.pdbx_seq_one_letter_code
_entity_poly.pdbx_strand_id
1 'polypeptide(L)'
;MIRKIFSYGLTGILIGSLTFLAILTRQGAVTVTPQNIFSIWLMSLFIGWVSMIFEYDLNILLEIVIHFVVTLALVIVMTSYNGWVNVLLRHGWINLISFIIIYALIWLGIYLNQMIDAKKLTKLVKIRNKKNGLN
;
A
#
# COMPACT_ATOMS: atom_id res chain seq x y z
N MET A 1 19.08 -8.25 1.52
CA MET A 1 18.59 -6.90 1.87
C MET A 1 18.11 -6.12 0.63
N ILE A 2 18.97 -5.90 -0.38
CA ILE A 2 18.62 -5.13 -1.60
C ILE A 2 17.39 -5.68 -2.33
N ARG A 3 17.29 -7.01 -2.51
CA ARG A 3 16.12 -7.67 -3.13
C ARG A 3 14.80 -7.39 -2.39
N LYS A 4 14.83 -7.27 -1.05
CA LYS A 4 13.65 -6.94 -0.26
C LYS A 4 13.23 -5.49 -0.50
N ILE A 5 14.17 -4.55 -0.38
CA ILE A 5 13.93 -3.11 -0.61
C ILE A 5 13.30 -2.88 -1.99
N PHE A 6 13.83 -3.57 -3.02
CA PHE A 6 13.29 -3.50 -4.37
C PHE A 6 11.88 -4.11 -4.47
N SER A 7 11.66 -5.27 -3.86
CA SER A 7 10.34 -5.92 -3.83
C SER A 7 9.28 -5.06 -3.16
N TYR A 8 9.58 -4.52 -1.97
CA TYR A 8 8.66 -3.65 -1.23
C TYR A 8 8.35 -2.36 -2.00
N GLY A 9 9.37 -1.72 -2.58
CA GLY A 9 9.19 -0.53 -3.42
C GLY A 9 8.30 -0.80 -4.64
N LEU A 10 8.53 -1.91 -5.36
CA LEU A 10 7.70 -2.31 -6.49
C LEU A 10 6.27 -2.64 -6.10
N THR A 11 6.06 -3.38 -5.00
CA THR A 11 4.73 -3.65 -4.47
C THR A 11 4.01 -2.35 -4.11
N GLY A 12 4.72 -1.40 -3.50
CA GLY A 12 4.23 -0.06 -3.24
C GLY A 12 3.77 0.64 -4.52
N ILE A 13 4.62 0.71 -5.54
CA ILE A 13 4.28 1.31 -6.86
C ILE A 13 3.04 0.65 -7.48
N LEU A 14 2.96 -0.68 -7.46
CA LEU A 14 1.82 -1.42 -8.02
C LEU A 14 0.52 -1.05 -7.30
N ILE A 15 0.50 -1.12 -5.96
CA ILE A 15 -0.68 -0.79 -5.16
C ILE A 15 -1.07 0.67 -5.35
N GLY A 16 -0.10 1.60 -5.29
CA GLY A 16 -0.34 3.02 -5.43
C GLY A 16 -0.84 3.40 -6.83
N SER A 17 -0.30 2.78 -7.89
CA SER A 17 -0.75 3.01 -9.26
C SER A 17 -2.18 2.49 -9.48
N LEU A 18 -2.51 1.30 -8.97
CA LEU A 18 -3.86 0.74 -9.04
C LEU A 18 -4.86 1.61 -8.27
N THR A 19 -4.45 2.08 -7.09
CA THR A 19 -5.27 2.96 -6.25
C THR A 19 -5.53 4.29 -6.95
N PHE A 20 -4.50 4.89 -7.55
CA PHE A 20 -4.66 6.12 -8.31
C PHE A 20 -5.63 5.97 -9.48
N LEU A 21 -5.50 4.90 -10.26
CA LEU A 21 -6.43 4.60 -11.35
C LEU A 21 -7.86 4.40 -10.83
N ALA A 22 -8.04 3.68 -9.72
CA ALA A 22 -9.35 3.49 -9.09
C ALA A 22 -9.98 4.79 -8.56
N ILE A 23 -9.18 5.77 -8.14
CA ILE A 23 -9.67 7.10 -7.78
C ILE A 23 -10.09 7.87 -9.04
N LEU A 24 -9.30 7.76 -10.12
CA LEU A 24 -9.55 8.46 -11.38
C LEU A 24 -10.87 8.02 -12.04
N THR A 25 -11.24 6.73 -11.94
CA THR A 25 -12.54 6.24 -12.43
C THR A 25 -13.73 6.93 -11.76
N ARG A 26 -13.57 7.42 -10.53
CA ARG A 26 -14.61 8.16 -9.80
C ARG A 26 -14.60 9.66 -10.11
N GLN A 27 -13.45 10.25 -10.42
CA GLN A 27 -13.31 11.71 -10.64
C GLN A 27 -13.62 12.15 -12.08
N GLY A 28 -13.72 11.23 -13.04
CA GLY A 28 -14.02 11.56 -14.43
C GLY A 28 -12.80 12.10 -15.19
N ALA A 29 -13.03 12.93 -16.22
CA ALA A 29 -11.98 13.46 -17.09
C ALA A 29 -11.12 14.54 -16.39
N VAL A 30 -10.25 14.12 -15.47
CA VAL A 30 -9.20 14.96 -14.91
C VAL A 30 -7.98 14.91 -15.82
N THR A 31 -7.39 16.08 -16.11
CA THR A 31 -6.14 16.17 -16.86
C THR A 31 -4.98 15.64 -16.01
N VAL A 32 -4.58 14.39 -16.25
CA VAL A 32 -3.42 13.76 -15.61
C VAL A 32 -2.16 14.12 -16.40
N THR A 33 -1.20 14.78 -15.75
CA THR A 33 0.10 15.08 -16.37
C THR A 33 1.11 13.95 -16.09
N PRO A 34 2.14 13.78 -16.95
CA PRO A 34 3.23 12.85 -16.67
C PRO A 34 3.93 13.12 -15.32
N GLN A 35 4.00 14.39 -14.90
CA GLN A 35 4.55 14.78 -13.60
C GLN A 35 3.74 14.20 -12.44
N ASN A 36 2.41 14.19 -12.53
CA ASN A 36 1.55 13.62 -11.50
C ASN A 36 1.77 12.11 -11.36
N ILE A 37 1.91 11.40 -12.50
CA ILE A 37 2.16 9.96 -12.51
C ILE A 37 3.50 9.65 -11.83
N PHE A 38 4.56 10.38 -12.19
CA PHE A 38 5.88 10.19 -11.61
C PHE A 38 5.88 10.50 -10.09
N SER A 39 5.20 11.56 -9.68
CA SER A 39 5.03 11.91 -8.26
C SER A 39 4.35 10.78 -7.48
N ILE A 40 3.30 10.18 -8.05
CA ILE A 40 2.58 9.06 -7.42
C ILE A 40 3.46 7.81 -7.34
N TRP A 41 4.23 7.48 -8.39
CA TRP A 41 5.16 6.36 -8.34
C TRP A 41 6.22 6.55 -7.26
N LEU A 42 6.81 7.74 -7.18
CA LEU A 42 7.81 8.05 -6.17
C LEU A 42 7.22 7.97 -4.75
N MET A 43 6.04 8.55 -4.54
CA MET A 43 5.29 8.45 -3.28
C MET A 43 5.05 6.99 -2.89
N SER A 44 4.56 6.21 -3.83
CA SER A 44 4.16 4.82 -3.60
C SER A 44 5.36 3.91 -3.33
N LEU A 45 6.51 4.21 -3.94
CA LEU A 45 7.78 3.56 -3.64
C LEU A 45 8.21 3.82 -2.20
N PHE A 46 8.13 5.08 -1.73
CA PHE A 46 8.41 5.40 -0.32
C PHE A 46 7.43 4.72 0.62
N ILE A 47 6.13 4.71 0.31
CA ILE A 47 5.12 3.99 1.10
C ILE A 47 5.48 2.51 1.22
N GLY A 48 5.87 1.86 0.11
CA GLY A 48 6.32 0.48 0.11
C GLY A 48 7.52 0.23 1.03
N TRP A 49 8.49 1.15 1.07
CA TRP A 49 9.62 1.07 2.00
C TRP A 49 9.22 1.27 3.45
N VAL A 50 8.27 2.18 3.73
CA VAL A 50 7.74 2.38 5.09
C VAL A 50 7.06 1.11 5.58
N SER A 51 6.48 0.27 4.71
CA SER A 51 5.94 -1.03 5.08
C SER A 51 6.98 -2.01 5.62
N MET A 52 8.28 -1.76 5.45
CA MET A 52 9.31 -2.57 6.09
C MET A 52 9.32 -2.43 7.62
N ILE A 53 8.63 -1.42 8.18
CA ILE A 53 8.47 -1.26 9.63
C ILE A 53 7.79 -2.48 10.29
N PHE A 54 6.95 -3.21 9.54
CA PHE A 54 6.27 -4.42 10.01
C PHE A 54 7.17 -5.66 10.08
N GLU A 55 8.43 -5.57 9.64
CA GLU A 55 9.41 -6.65 9.82
C GLU A 55 10.17 -6.54 11.16
N TYR A 56 9.97 -5.46 11.93
CA TYR A 56 10.59 -5.30 13.24
C TYR A 56 9.70 -5.91 14.33
N ASP A 57 10.28 -6.36 15.44
CA ASP A 57 9.52 -6.87 16.59
C ASP A 57 9.04 -5.72 17.50
N LEU A 58 8.35 -4.72 16.92
CA LEU A 58 7.70 -3.68 17.72
C LEU A 58 6.26 -4.09 18.06
N ASN A 59 5.57 -3.25 18.82
CA ASN A 59 4.14 -3.45 19.05
C ASN A 59 3.40 -3.21 17.73
N ILE A 60 2.70 -4.22 17.24
CA ILE A 60 1.92 -4.19 15.99
C ILE A 60 0.98 -2.98 15.90
N LEU A 61 0.37 -2.56 17.02
CA LEU A 61 -0.51 -1.40 17.04
C LEU A 61 0.27 -0.12 16.71
N LEU A 62 1.47 0.00 17.27
CA LEU A 62 2.36 1.15 17.08
C LEU A 62 2.90 1.20 15.64
N GLU A 63 3.26 0.05 15.06
CA GLU A 63 3.66 -0.04 13.65
C GLU A 63 2.55 0.39 12.70
N ILE A 64 1.31 -0.06 12.94
CA ILE A 64 0.14 0.34 12.14
C ILE A 64 -0.09 1.85 12.25
N VAL A 65 -0.01 2.42 13.46
CA VAL A 65 -0.19 3.86 13.66
C VAL A 65 0.91 4.66 12.97
N ILE A 66 2.18 4.26 13.10
CA ILE A 66 3.29 4.94 12.42
C ILE A 66 3.13 4.86 10.91
N HIS A 67 2.83 3.66 10.38
CA HIS A 67 2.63 3.49 8.94
C HIS A 67 1.48 4.35 8.43
N PHE A 68 0.34 4.38 9.14
CA PHE A 68 -0.80 5.23 8.80
C PHE A 68 -0.43 6.72 8.79
N VAL A 69 0.27 7.21 9.82
CA VAL A 69 0.66 8.63 9.92
C VAL A 69 1.65 9.01 8.82
N VAL A 70 2.66 8.16 8.56
CA VAL A 70 3.67 8.44 7.53
C VAL A 70 3.07 8.39 6.13
N THR A 71 2.20 7.42 5.85
CA THR A 71 1.51 7.34 4.55
C THR A 71 0.59 8.53 4.33
N LEU A 72 -0.16 8.96 5.35
CA LEU A 72 -0.99 10.16 5.28
C LEU A 72 -0.15 11.42 5.02
N ALA A 73 0.97 11.57 5.74
CA ALA A 73 1.89 12.70 5.55
C ALA A 73 2.45 12.73 4.12
N LEU A 74 2.87 11.58 3.57
CA LEU A 74 3.35 11.46 2.19
C LEU A 74 2.27 11.88 1.18
N VAL A 75 1.02 11.46 1.38
CA VAL A 75 -0.10 11.86 0.52
C VAL A 75 -0.34 13.37 0.58
N ILE A 76 -0.31 13.98 1.77
CA ILE A 76 -0.48 15.43 1.92
C ILE A 76 0.65 16.19 1.21
N VAL A 77 1.91 15.77 1.41
CA VAL A 77 3.09 16.40 0.79
C VAL A 77 3.01 16.31 -0.73
N MET A 78 2.68 15.14 -1.28
CA MET A 78 2.62 14.94 -2.73
C MET A 78 1.40 15.61 -3.37
N THR A 79 0.28 15.67 -2.67
CA THR A 79 -0.89 16.44 -3.13
C THR A 79 -0.57 17.94 -3.16
N SER A 80 0.22 18.42 -2.20
CA SER A 80 0.68 19.80 -2.17
C SER A 80 1.67 20.10 -3.31
N TYR A 81 2.62 19.20 -3.54
CA TYR A 81 3.58 19.29 -4.64
C TYR A 81 2.91 19.33 -6.02
N ASN A 82 1.84 18.57 -6.24
CA ASN A 82 1.09 18.56 -7.51
C ASN A 82 0.09 19.74 -7.63
N GLY A 83 0.06 20.68 -6.69
CA GLY A 83 -0.86 21.82 -6.71
C GLY A 83 -2.32 21.46 -6.43
N TRP A 84 -2.59 20.25 -5.91
CA TRP A 84 -3.94 19.75 -5.64
C TRP A 84 -4.43 20.09 -4.22
N VAL A 85 -3.76 21.01 -3.52
CA VAL A 85 -4.12 21.48 -2.16
C VAL A 85 -5.57 21.94 -2.10
N ASN A 86 -6.04 22.65 -3.12
CA ASN A 86 -7.42 23.14 -3.18
C ASN A 86 -8.45 22.00 -3.19
N VAL A 87 -8.14 20.87 -3.85
CA VAL A 87 -9.00 19.67 -3.85
C VAL A 87 -9.00 19.03 -2.46
N LEU A 88 -7.85 19.01 -1.80
CA LEU A 88 -7.68 18.46 -0.46
C LEU A 88 -8.46 19.27 0.58
N LEU A 89 -8.38 20.60 0.54
CA LEU A 89 -9.05 21.48 1.51
C LEU A 89 -10.56 21.62 1.27
N ARG A 90 -11.01 21.67 0.01
CA ARG A 90 -12.42 21.90 -0.33
C ARG A 90 -13.37 20.79 0.18
N HIS A 91 -12.87 19.56 0.28
CA HIS A 91 -13.63 18.40 0.76
C HIS A 91 -12.82 17.58 1.78
N GLY A 92 -12.08 18.25 2.67
CA GLY A 92 -11.11 17.62 3.59
C GLY A 92 -11.64 16.39 4.33
N TRP A 93 -12.83 16.47 4.92
CA TRP A 93 -13.46 15.35 5.64
C TRP A 93 -13.79 14.15 4.73
N ILE A 94 -14.35 14.40 3.54
CA ILE A 94 -14.72 13.34 2.59
C ILE A 94 -13.45 12.68 2.02
N ASN A 95 -12.42 13.47 1.75
CA ASN A 95 -11.12 12.98 1.27
C ASN A 95 -10.42 12.13 2.33
N LEU A 96 -10.48 12.54 3.60
CA LEU A 96 -9.92 11.77 4.72
C LEU A 96 -10.65 10.43 4.92
N ILE A 97 -11.99 10.44 4.89
CA ILE A 97 -12.79 9.21 4.97
C ILE A 97 -12.47 8.29 3.79
N SER A 98 -12.36 8.85 2.58
CA SER A 98 -11.99 8.07 1.38
C SER A 98 -10.60 7.46 1.53
N PHE A 99 -9.63 8.20 2.09
CA PHE A 99 -8.30 7.67 2.39
C PHE A 99 -8.35 6.51 3.39
N ILE A 100 -9.09 6.65 4.49
CA ILE A 100 -9.26 5.58 5.49
C ILE A 100 -9.87 4.32 4.87
N ILE A 101 -10.90 4.47 4.03
CA ILE A 101 -11.55 3.34 3.34
C ILE A 101 -10.57 2.65 2.39
N ILE A 102 -9.85 3.41 1.57
CA ILE A 102 -8.85 2.87 0.64
C ILE A 102 -7.74 2.15 1.41
N TYR A 103 -7.25 2.76 2.49
CA TYR A 103 -6.24 2.16 3.35
C TYR A 103 -6.71 0.81 3.92
N ALA A 104 -7.93 0.76 4.45
CA ALA A 104 -8.54 -0.48 4.95
C ALA A 104 -8.70 -1.54 3.86
N LEU A 105 -9.11 -1.15 2.64
CA LEU A 105 -9.24 -2.05 1.50
C LEU A 105 -7.89 -2.63 1.05
N ILE A 106 -6.84 -1.82 1.01
CA ILE A 106 -5.48 -2.27 0.69
C ILE A 106 -5.02 -3.28 1.73
N TRP A 107 -5.19 -2.97 3.03
CA TRP A 107 -4.86 -3.90 4.11
C TRP A 107 -5.62 -5.21 4.02
N LEU A 108 -6.92 -5.16 3.72
CA LEU A 108 -7.74 -6.35 3.52
C LEU A 108 -7.20 -7.19 2.35
N GLY A 109 -6.86 -6.55 1.22
CA GLY A 109 -6.27 -7.24 0.07
C GLY A 109 -4.94 -7.91 0.40
N ILE A 110 -4.06 -7.22 1.13
CA ILE A 110 -2.78 -7.76 1.59
C ILE A 110 -3.01 -8.95 2.54
N TYR A 111 -3.90 -8.81 3.52
CA TYR A 111 -4.23 -9.85 4.48
C TYR A 111 -4.79 -11.11 3.79
N LEU A 112 -5.72 -10.94 2.84
CA LEU A 112 -6.26 -12.05 2.05
C LEU A 112 -5.17 -12.74 1.23
N ASN A 113 -4.28 -11.98 0.60
CA ASN A 113 -3.17 -12.56 -0.15
C ASN A 113 -2.24 -13.39 0.76
N GLN A 114 -1.89 -12.85 1.93
CA GLN A 114 -1.07 -13.56 2.92
C GLN A 114 -1.76 -14.84 3.42
N MET A 115 -3.08 -14.81 3.68
CA MET A 115 -3.83 -16.01 4.07
C MET A 115 -3.81 -17.09 2.99
N ILE A 116 -3.95 -16.71 1.71
CA ILE A 116 -3.89 -17.64 0.58
C ILE A 116 -2.51 -18.27 0.49
N ASP A 117 -1.45 -17.47 0.62
CA ASP A 117 -0.07 -17.95 0.55
C ASP A 117 0.28 -18.86 1.74
N ALA A 118 -0.19 -18.54 2.96
CA ALA A 118 -0.06 -19.41 4.12
C ALA A 118 -0.74 -20.77 3.92
N LYS A 119 -1.93 -20.79 3.29
CA LYS A 119 -2.65 -22.03 2.94
C LYS A 119 -1.87 -22.85 1.90
N LYS A 120 -1.28 -22.21 0.89
CA LYS A 120 -0.44 -22.88 -0.11
C LYS A 120 0.80 -23.51 0.53
N LEU A 121 1.50 -22.78 1.41
CA LEU A 121 2.67 -23.27 2.13
C LEU A 121 2.34 -24.50 2.99
N THR A 122 1.25 -24.43 3.75
CA THR A 122 0.79 -25.55 4.58
C THR A 122 0.47 -26.78 3.73
N LYS A 123 -0.16 -26.59 2.56
CA LYS A 123 -0.45 -27.69 1.62
C LYS A 123 0.83 -28.32 1.06
N LEU A 124 1.84 -27.51 0.72
CA LEU A 124 3.13 -28.00 0.22
C LEU A 124 3.90 -28.78 1.29
N VAL A 125 3.91 -28.30 2.54
CA VAL A 125 4.53 -29.02 3.68
C VAL A 125 3.85 -30.37 3.92
N LYS A 126 2.51 -30.41 3.92
CA LYS A 126 1.75 -31.66 4.06
C LYS A 126 2.07 -32.66 2.94
N ILE A 127 2.14 -32.19 1.68
CA ILE A 127 2.52 -33.05 0.55
C ILE A 127 3.95 -33.59 0.72
N ARG A 128 4.89 -32.75 1.17
CA ARG A 128 6.28 -33.16 1.40
C ARG A 128 6.42 -34.18 2.54
N ASN A 129 5.75 -33.96 3.67
CA ASN A 129 5.80 -34.88 4.81
C ASN A 129 5.17 -36.24 4.46
N LYS A 130 4.04 -36.23 3.73
CA LYS A 130 3.42 -37.45 3.20
C LYS A 130 4.33 -38.19 2.20
N LYS A 131 5.07 -37.47 1.37
CA LYS A 131 6.06 -38.06 0.44
C LYS A 131 7.28 -38.66 1.16
N ASN A 132 7.66 -38.11 2.31
CA ASN A 132 8.81 -38.54 3.09
C ASN A 132 8.47 -39.56 4.20
N GLY A 133 7.21 -40.03 4.30
CA GLY A 133 6.80 -41.03 5.29
C GLY A 133 6.84 -40.57 6.75
N LEU A 134 7.01 -39.27 6.99
CA LEU A 134 6.99 -38.66 8.31
C LEU A 134 5.53 -38.28 8.61
N ASN A 135 4.79 -39.20 9.25
CA ASN A 135 3.48 -38.90 9.84
C ASN A 135 3.65 -38.30 11.23
#